data_AF-A0A919G5P9-F1
#
_entry.id   AF-A0A919G5P9-F1
#
_cell.length_a   1.000
_cell.length_b   1.000
_cell.length_c   1.000
_cell.angle_alpha   90.00
_cell.angle_beta   90.00
_cell.angle_gamma   90.00
#
_symmetry.space_group_name_H-M   'P 1'
#
loop_
_entity.id
_entity.type
_entity.pdbx_description
1 polymer ?
#
loop_
_entity_poly.entity_id
_entity_poly.type
_entity_poly.pdbx_seq_one_letter_code
_entity_poly.pdbx_strand_id
1 'polypeptide(L)'
;MKGLLLRLSALDADAAAAVRVIAHFQALLGGGLDAAVLVRSTAALAECPAGLEPADGRVVRCGPDGAPLPGRPSMVSASVRLTPSGRVWLERPGAPGPFDELVLEWMAIAAATLGGRAPRAQPPQVADPLLVERVLSAHEPVADRSQALRRLGLDPAGTLRAVAVTCPEGADALPGAVALCERAGLPGGARVAGWGAGAVVLVQGGDGAASPCEALRTVLCEGAGERVGEGAGSGTRGSAGSGSGAARWVGREPGSGGPYGRTVGRRRPGAVRAAGLRAGVGGAVSALEAGASWAQARTALRFTVPDPPYEAVADHDALGPVVLLADVPGRRLRERAEVRALAELAEQPGGRGVIAALAAFCRTGSLRQAAAGLHLHHSSVAARLTRAERALGRRLGDPQDRFAAQLALYAHRLATAPER
;
A
#
# COMPACT_ATOMS: atom_id res chain seq x y z
N MET A 1 -37.53 9.33 41.72
CA MET A 1 -37.98 8.59 40.51
C MET A 1 -38.17 9.48 39.27
N LYS A 2 -38.81 10.67 39.35
CA LYS A 2 -39.01 11.57 38.19
C LYS A 2 -37.72 12.00 37.46
N GLY A 3 -36.63 12.28 38.17
CA GLY A 3 -35.36 12.68 37.55
C GLY A 3 -34.63 11.57 36.76
N LEU A 4 -34.90 10.31 37.07
CA LEU A 4 -34.27 9.16 36.40
C LEU A 4 -35.01 8.81 35.10
N LEU A 5 -36.34 8.98 35.10
CA LEU A 5 -37.18 8.85 33.89
C LEU A 5 -36.87 9.95 32.86
N LEU A 6 -36.64 11.20 33.30
CA LEU A 6 -36.23 12.30 32.40
C LEU A 6 -34.84 12.08 31.78
N ARG A 7 -33.91 11.47 32.52
CA ARG A 7 -32.58 11.11 31.99
C ARG A 7 -32.64 9.94 31.02
N LEU A 8 -33.49 8.95 31.29
CA LEU A 8 -33.68 7.82 30.39
C LEU A 8 -34.39 8.25 29.09
N SER A 9 -35.39 9.13 29.17
CA SER A 9 -36.05 9.68 27.98
C SER A 9 -35.13 10.59 27.17
N ALA A 10 -34.22 11.32 27.81
CA ALA A 10 -33.20 12.11 27.13
C ALA A 10 -32.19 11.22 26.41
N LEU A 11 -31.72 10.14 27.06
CA LEU A 11 -30.82 9.15 26.45
C LEU A 11 -31.46 8.43 25.25
N ASP A 12 -32.75 8.05 25.34
CA ASP A 12 -33.47 7.47 24.21
C ASP A 12 -33.66 8.48 23.05
N ALA A 13 -33.92 9.75 23.37
CA ALA A 13 -34.02 10.80 22.37
C ALA A 13 -32.69 11.07 21.65
N ASP A 14 -31.58 11.08 22.39
CA ASP A 14 -30.22 11.26 21.87
C ASP A 14 -29.77 10.06 21.02
N ALA A 15 -30.06 8.84 21.48
CA ALA A 15 -29.80 7.63 20.71
C ALA A 15 -30.61 7.60 19.40
N ALA A 16 -31.90 7.96 19.48
CA ALA A 16 -32.73 8.08 18.29
C ALA A 16 -32.23 9.18 17.33
N ALA A 17 -31.69 10.28 17.84
CA ALA A 17 -31.07 11.34 17.04
C ALA A 17 -29.79 10.86 16.34
N ALA A 18 -28.91 10.15 17.04
CA ALA A 18 -27.71 9.56 16.46
C ALA A 18 -28.05 8.57 15.33
N VAL A 19 -29.04 7.71 15.53
CA VAL A 19 -29.51 6.77 14.48
C VAL A 19 -30.06 7.52 13.26
N ARG A 20 -30.77 8.64 13.44
CA ARG A 20 -31.24 9.47 12.33
C ARG A 20 -30.09 10.10 11.53
N VAL A 21 -29.04 10.56 12.20
CA VAL A 21 -27.82 11.06 11.53
C VAL A 21 -27.20 9.97 10.66
N ILE A 22 -27.02 8.77 11.20
CA ILE A 22 -26.47 7.62 10.46
C ILE A 22 -27.35 7.28 9.26
N ALA A 23 -28.65 7.14 9.47
CA ALA A 23 -29.61 6.81 8.40
C ALA A 23 -29.62 7.87 7.29
N HIS A 24 -29.46 9.15 7.62
CA HIS A 24 -29.38 10.25 6.65
C HIS A 24 -28.18 10.05 5.70
N PHE A 25 -26.98 9.81 6.25
CA PHE A 25 -25.79 9.60 5.43
C PHE A 25 -25.84 8.28 4.65
N GLN A 26 -26.41 7.21 5.21
CA GLN A 26 -26.64 5.96 4.48
C GLN A 26 -27.58 6.16 3.29
N ALA A 27 -28.64 6.97 3.43
CA ALA A 27 -29.53 7.30 2.33
C ALA A 27 -28.82 8.10 1.23
N LEU A 28 -27.97 9.07 1.60
CA LEU A 28 -27.12 9.81 0.66
C LEU A 28 -26.16 8.89 -0.10
N LEU A 29 -25.55 7.92 0.58
CA LEU A 29 -24.65 6.93 0.00
C LEU A 29 -25.34 5.95 -0.96
N GLY A 30 -26.64 5.71 -0.78
CA GLY A 30 -27.44 4.85 -1.66
C GLY A 30 -27.86 5.50 -2.99
N GLY A 31 -27.62 6.81 -3.17
CA GLY A 31 -28.00 7.59 -4.34
C GLY A 31 -26.83 8.14 -5.16
N GLY A 32 -27.13 8.93 -6.19
CA GLY A 32 -26.12 9.68 -6.95
C GLY A 32 -25.59 10.86 -6.14
N LEU A 33 -24.59 10.61 -5.29
CA LEU A 33 -24.00 11.61 -4.42
C LEU A 33 -23.01 12.51 -5.19
N ASP A 34 -23.17 13.83 -5.07
CA ASP A 34 -22.17 14.82 -5.48
C ASP A 34 -21.75 15.71 -4.29
N ALA A 35 -20.65 16.45 -4.45
CA ALA A 35 -20.11 17.31 -3.40
C ALA A 35 -21.08 18.39 -2.92
N ALA A 36 -21.87 18.98 -3.83
CA ALA A 36 -22.80 20.03 -3.48
C ALA A 36 -24.01 19.47 -2.74
N VAL A 37 -24.50 18.28 -3.11
CA VAL A 37 -25.56 17.55 -2.42
C VAL A 37 -25.11 17.16 -1.01
N LEU A 38 -23.90 16.60 -0.87
CA LEU A 38 -23.38 16.22 0.45
C LEU A 38 -23.26 17.43 1.38
N VAL A 39 -22.67 18.53 0.91
CA VAL A 39 -22.46 19.73 1.73
C VAL A 39 -23.79 20.41 2.07
N ARG A 40 -24.73 20.55 1.11
CA ARG A 40 -26.07 21.12 1.39
C ARG A 40 -26.83 20.28 2.41
N SER A 41 -26.89 18.97 2.22
CA SER A 41 -27.61 18.08 3.12
C SER A 41 -26.99 18.07 4.52
N THR A 42 -25.66 18.14 4.62
CA THR A 42 -24.97 18.24 5.90
C THR A 42 -25.23 19.57 6.60
N ALA A 43 -25.22 20.69 5.87
CA ALA A 43 -25.51 22.01 6.42
C ALA A 43 -26.95 22.09 6.97
N ALA A 44 -27.91 21.50 6.26
CA ALA A 44 -29.29 21.40 6.71
C ALA A 44 -29.44 20.50 7.94
N LEU A 45 -28.81 19.32 7.94
CA LEU A 45 -28.84 18.38 9.07
C LEU A 45 -28.19 18.97 10.34
N ALA A 46 -27.08 19.69 10.18
CA ALA A 46 -26.33 20.29 11.26
C ALA A 46 -26.89 21.65 11.69
N GLU A 47 -27.83 22.23 10.93
CA GLU A 47 -28.38 23.58 11.16
C GLU A 47 -27.29 24.66 11.28
N CYS A 48 -26.19 24.50 10.56
CA CYS A 48 -25.11 25.48 10.45
C CYS A 48 -24.40 25.35 9.11
N PRO A 49 -23.62 26.36 8.67
CA PRO A 49 -22.86 26.22 7.45
C PRO A 49 -21.87 25.06 7.52
N ALA A 50 -21.77 24.33 6.41
CA ALA A 50 -20.85 23.20 6.25
C ALA A 50 -20.01 23.39 5.00
N GLY A 51 -18.86 22.71 4.96
CA GLY A 51 -18.03 22.72 3.76
C GLY A 51 -17.21 21.46 3.54
N LEU A 52 -16.80 21.31 2.29
CA LEU A 52 -15.94 20.25 1.78
C LEU A 52 -14.87 20.89 0.89
N GLU A 53 -13.64 20.43 1.09
CA GLU A 53 -12.49 20.74 0.24
C GLU A 53 -11.86 19.41 -0.16
N PRO A 54 -12.14 18.90 -1.37
CA PRO A 54 -11.51 17.70 -1.89
C PRO A 54 -10.03 17.94 -2.21
N ALA A 55 -9.33 16.88 -2.58
CA ALA A 55 -7.92 16.89 -2.97
C ALA A 55 -7.56 17.87 -4.10
N ASP A 56 -8.53 18.25 -4.94
CA ASP A 56 -8.34 19.19 -6.06
C ASP A 56 -8.40 20.68 -5.62
N GLY A 57 -8.58 20.94 -4.32
CA GLY A 57 -8.60 22.28 -3.72
C GLY A 57 -9.90 23.05 -3.96
N ARG A 58 -10.92 22.44 -4.57
CA ARG A 58 -12.22 23.10 -4.80
C ARG A 58 -13.01 23.17 -3.52
N VAL A 59 -13.29 24.38 -3.04
CA VAL A 59 -14.11 24.59 -1.85
C VAL A 59 -15.59 24.62 -2.21
N VAL A 60 -16.37 23.73 -1.62
CA VAL A 60 -17.84 23.73 -1.67
C VAL A 60 -18.35 24.08 -0.27
N ARG A 61 -19.19 25.11 -0.17
CA ARG A 61 -19.78 25.57 1.10
C ARG A 61 -21.25 25.87 0.93
N CYS A 62 -22.05 25.52 1.92
CA CYS A 62 -23.48 25.82 1.93
C CYS A 62 -23.93 26.27 3.33
N GLY A 63 -24.89 27.18 3.37
CA GLY A 63 -25.59 27.58 4.58
C GLY A 63 -26.65 26.54 5.00
N PRO A 64 -27.21 26.68 6.21
CA PRO A 64 -28.23 25.77 6.74
C PRO A 64 -29.55 25.80 5.95
N ASP A 65 -29.78 26.88 5.22
CA ASP A 65 -30.88 27.04 4.25
C ASP A 65 -30.62 26.32 2.90
N GLY A 66 -29.45 25.70 2.74
CA GLY A 66 -29.01 25.05 1.53
C GLY A 66 -28.43 26.01 0.48
N ALA A 67 -28.34 27.31 0.78
CA ALA A 67 -27.77 28.29 -0.14
C ALA A 67 -26.25 28.12 -0.28
N PRO A 68 -25.67 28.17 -1.49
CA PRO A 68 -24.22 28.12 -1.66
C PRO A 68 -23.57 29.39 -1.07
N LEU A 69 -22.47 29.22 -0.34
CA LEU A 69 -21.71 30.32 0.27
C LEU A 69 -20.40 30.56 -0.49
N PRO A 70 -20.06 31.82 -0.82
CA PRO A 70 -18.84 32.14 -1.54
C PRO A 70 -17.60 32.15 -0.64
N GLY A 71 -16.43 31.91 -1.23
CA GLY A 71 -15.13 32.08 -0.57
C GLY A 71 -14.79 31.01 0.48
N ARG A 72 -13.71 31.25 1.23
CA ARG A 72 -13.25 30.36 2.32
C ARG A 72 -13.99 30.66 3.63
N PRO A 73 -14.11 29.67 4.55
CA PRO A 73 -14.69 29.91 5.87
C PRO A 73 -13.89 30.98 6.61
N SER A 74 -14.58 31.94 7.21
CA SER A 74 -13.97 32.90 8.15
C SER A 74 -13.76 32.28 9.54
N MET A 75 -14.54 31.23 9.87
CA MET A 75 -14.44 30.48 11.11
C MET A 75 -14.80 29.02 10.87
N VAL A 76 -14.06 28.10 11.50
CA VAL A 76 -14.32 26.65 11.46
C VAL A 76 -14.45 26.18 12.89
N SER A 77 -15.62 25.68 13.28
CA SER A 77 -15.88 25.21 14.65
C SER A 77 -15.33 23.80 14.87
N ALA A 78 -15.39 22.94 13.86
CA ALA A 78 -14.82 21.59 13.88
C ALA A 78 -14.54 21.10 12.45
N SER A 79 -13.55 20.22 12.29
CA SER A 79 -13.16 19.68 10.98
C SER A 79 -12.54 18.28 11.07
N VAL A 80 -12.73 17.48 10.03
CA VAL A 80 -12.09 16.16 9.87
C VAL A 80 -11.31 16.14 8.53
N ARG A 81 -10.09 15.60 8.55
CA ARG A 81 -9.28 15.43 7.34
C ARG A 81 -9.69 14.18 6.57
N LEU A 82 -9.68 14.26 5.24
CA LEU A 82 -9.93 13.15 4.34
C LEU A 82 -8.61 12.50 3.91
N THR A 83 -8.65 11.20 3.64
CA THR A 83 -7.53 10.42 3.08
C THR A 83 -7.85 10.08 1.62
N PRO A 84 -6.96 10.31 0.64
CA PRO A 84 -5.56 10.70 0.78
C PRO A 84 -5.30 12.19 0.99
N SER A 85 -6.27 13.07 0.69
CA SER A 85 -6.20 14.50 1.01
C SER A 85 -7.59 15.16 0.92
N GLY A 86 -7.75 16.29 1.60
CA GLY A 86 -8.98 17.06 1.69
C GLY A 86 -9.47 17.23 3.13
N ARG A 87 -10.59 17.92 3.30
CA ARG A 87 -11.23 18.11 4.61
C ARG A 87 -12.72 18.40 4.50
N VAL A 88 -13.44 18.07 5.55
CA VAL A 88 -14.82 18.50 5.80
C VAL A 88 -14.88 19.31 7.09
N TRP A 89 -15.80 20.27 7.18
CA TRP A 89 -15.94 21.13 8.35
C TRP A 89 -17.35 21.65 8.57
N LEU A 90 -17.58 22.14 9.79
CA LEU A 90 -18.76 22.91 10.21
C LEU A 90 -18.34 24.31 10.68
N GLU A 91 -19.24 25.29 10.54
CA GLU A 91 -19.03 26.70 10.89
C GLU A 91 -20.07 27.17 11.91
N ARG A 92 -20.02 26.64 13.14
CA ARG A 92 -20.93 27.10 14.22
C ARG A 92 -20.46 28.41 14.85
N PRO A 93 -21.39 29.35 15.16
CA PRO A 93 -21.06 30.59 15.88
C PRO A 93 -20.83 30.40 17.39
N GLY A 94 -20.92 29.17 17.91
CA GLY A 94 -20.82 28.85 19.34
C GLY A 94 -20.16 27.48 19.59
N ALA A 95 -20.36 26.92 20.79
CA ALA A 95 -19.80 25.62 21.15
C ALA A 95 -20.28 24.50 20.19
N PRO A 96 -19.48 23.43 19.98
CA PRO A 96 -19.88 22.30 19.17
C PRO A 96 -21.22 21.70 19.65
N GLY A 97 -22.06 21.33 18.69
CA GLY A 97 -23.29 20.60 18.95
C GLY A 97 -23.01 19.17 19.40
N PRO A 98 -23.95 18.51 20.12
CA PRO A 98 -23.75 17.17 20.69
C PRO A 98 -23.49 16.07 19.66
N PHE A 99 -23.84 16.29 18.39
CA PHE A 99 -23.66 15.32 17.30
C PHE A 99 -22.66 15.77 16.24
N ASP A 100 -21.95 16.89 16.44
CA ASP A 100 -21.04 17.43 15.42
C ASP A 100 -19.92 16.46 15.05
N GLU A 101 -19.38 15.76 16.03
CA GLU A 101 -18.35 14.74 15.81
C GLU A 101 -18.89 13.59 14.94
N LEU A 102 -20.09 13.08 15.24
CA LEU A 102 -20.74 12.02 14.48
C LEU A 102 -21.09 12.47 13.06
N VAL A 103 -21.61 13.70 12.92
CA VAL A 103 -21.92 14.30 11.61
C VAL A 103 -20.66 14.45 10.77
N LEU A 104 -19.57 14.94 11.35
CA LEU A 104 -18.29 15.10 10.65
C LEU A 104 -17.65 13.75 10.29
N GLU A 105 -17.75 12.75 11.16
CA GLU A 105 -17.29 11.40 10.89
C GLU A 105 -18.03 10.80 9.68
N TRP A 106 -19.35 10.83 9.68
CA TRP A 106 -20.14 10.29 8.57
C TRP A 106 -20.03 11.13 7.29
N MET A 107 -19.92 12.46 7.41
CA MET A 107 -19.64 13.33 6.28
C MET A 107 -18.28 13.02 5.67
N ALA A 108 -17.26 12.70 6.47
CA ALA A 108 -15.95 12.28 5.98
C ALA A 108 -16.01 10.93 5.24
N ILE A 109 -16.76 9.96 5.78
CA ILE A 109 -17.01 8.67 5.11
C ILE A 109 -17.72 8.89 3.77
N ALA A 110 -18.75 9.73 3.73
CA ALA A 110 -19.48 10.04 2.49
C ALA A 110 -18.64 10.85 1.50
N ALA A 111 -17.81 11.79 1.97
CA ALA A 111 -16.90 12.53 1.11
C ALA A 111 -15.81 11.63 0.50
N ALA A 112 -15.40 10.56 1.19
CA ALA A 112 -14.47 9.59 0.64
C ALA A 112 -15.05 8.84 -0.58
N THR A 113 -16.38 8.64 -0.65
CA THR A 113 -17.02 8.00 -1.81
C THR A 113 -17.20 8.95 -2.99
N LEU A 114 -17.31 10.27 -2.74
CA LEU A 114 -17.25 11.31 -3.78
C LEU A 114 -15.91 11.36 -4.50
N GLY A 115 -14.84 10.92 -3.84
CA GLY A 115 -13.52 10.69 -4.45
C GLY A 115 -13.49 9.62 -5.54
N GLY A 116 -14.66 9.04 -5.88
CA GLY A 116 -14.92 8.13 -7.00
C GLY A 116 -14.77 8.75 -8.39
N ARG A 117 -13.63 9.39 -8.63
CA ARG A 117 -12.85 9.43 -9.87
C ARG A 117 -11.54 10.10 -9.50
N ALA A 118 -10.57 9.29 -9.07
CA ALA A 118 -9.16 9.69 -9.08
C ALA A 118 -8.91 10.44 -10.39
N PRO A 119 -8.20 11.60 -10.38
CA PRO A 119 -7.82 12.27 -11.62
C PRO A 119 -7.22 11.19 -12.52
N ARG A 120 -7.84 10.95 -13.69
CA ARG A 120 -7.54 9.84 -14.62
C ARG A 120 -6.09 9.42 -14.40
N ALA A 121 -5.86 8.30 -13.72
CA ALA A 121 -4.51 7.89 -13.37
C ALA A 121 -3.75 7.83 -14.68
N GLN A 122 -2.87 8.82 -14.92
CA GLN A 122 -2.07 8.81 -16.12
C GLN A 122 -1.23 7.56 -16.02
N PRO A 123 -1.22 6.71 -17.06
CA PRO A 123 -0.42 5.49 -17.01
C PRO A 123 1.04 5.88 -16.70
N PRO A 124 1.75 5.07 -15.90
CA PRO A 124 3.16 5.30 -15.66
C PRO A 124 3.88 5.34 -17.02
N GLN A 125 4.75 6.32 -17.17
CA GLN A 125 5.48 6.53 -18.41
C GLN A 125 6.89 5.98 -18.23
N VAL A 126 7.31 5.13 -19.16
CA VAL A 126 8.70 4.74 -19.26
C VAL A 126 9.50 5.96 -19.70
N ALA A 127 10.44 6.38 -18.86
CA ALA A 127 11.27 7.57 -19.05
C ALA A 127 12.64 7.20 -19.61
N ASP A 128 13.30 8.19 -20.22
CA ASP A 128 14.70 8.10 -20.63
C ASP A 128 15.60 7.96 -19.37
N PRO A 129 16.37 6.85 -19.24
CA PRO A 129 17.27 6.65 -18.11
C PRO A 129 18.27 7.79 -17.91
N LEU A 130 18.77 8.41 -18.98
CA LEU A 130 19.77 9.49 -18.90
C LEU A 130 19.19 10.80 -18.35
N LEU A 131 17.88 11.02 -18.51
CA LEU A 131 17.19 12.15 -17.88
C LEU A 131 16.99 11.86 -16.38
N VAL A 132 16.62 10.62 -16.05
CA VAL A 132 16.44 10.22 -14.65
C VAL A 132 17.76 10.26 -13.89
N GLU A 133 18.86 9.75 -14.46
CA GLU A 133 20.21 9.86 -13.89
C GLU A 133 20.59 11.30 -13.57
N ARG A 134 20.33 12.23 -14.50
CA ARG A 134 20.58 13.66 -14.26
C ARG A 134 19.76 14.21 -13.11
N VAL A 135 18.46 13.89 -13.03
CA VAL A 135 17.58 14.32 -11.93
C VAL A 135 18.07 13.80 -10.58
N LEU A 136 18.58 12.57 -10.53
CA LEU A 136 19.03 11.92 -9.30
C LEU A 136 20.45 12.29 -8.88
N SER A 137 21.25 12.87 -9.78
CA SER A 137 22.65 13.21 -9.50
C SER A 137 22.77 14.47 -8.66
N ALA A 138 23.39 14.35 -7.49
CA ALA A 138 23.72 15.50 -6.64
C ALA A 138 24.84 16.38 -7.22
N HIS A 139 25.61 15.87 -8.19
CA HIS A 139 26.71 16.58 -8.83
C HIS A 139 26.24 17.49 -9.98
N GLU A 140 25.02 17.29 -10.46
CA GLU A 140 24.46 18.11 -11.55
C GLU A 140 23.99 19.48 -11.04
N PRO A 141 24.28 20.55 -11.79
CA PRO A 141 23.75 21.89 -11.50
C PRO A 141 22.23 21.87 -11.35
N VAL A 142 21.71 22.74 -10.47
CA VAL A 142 20.26 22.86 -10.22
C VAL A 142 19.49 23.18 -11.51
N ALA A 143 20.07 23.99 -12.40
CA ALA A 143 19.48 24.33 -13.69
C ALA A 143 19.28 23.10 -14.58
N ASP A 144 20.28 22.23 -14.67
CA ASP A 144 20.24 21.02 -15.50
C ASP A 144 19.24 19.99 -14.94
N ARG A 145 19.21 19.83 -13.61
CA ARG A 145 18.18 19.03 -12.93
C ARG A 145 16.77 19.57 -13.16
N SER A 146 16.58 20.88 -13.05
CA SER A 146 15.29 21.53 -13.33
C SER A 146 14.84 21.31 -14.77
N GLN A 147 15.76 21.42 -15.74
CA GLN A 147 15.46 21.15 -17.13
C GLN A 147 15.11 19.67 -17.37
N ALA A 148 15.85 18.74 -16.77
CA ALA A 148 15.58 17.32 -16.88
C ALA A 148 14.20 16.94 -16.29
N LEU A 149 13.84 17.49 -15.12
CA LEU A 149 12.50 17.34 -14.53
C LEU A 149 11.41 17.82 -15.50
N ARG A 150 11.56 19.01 -16.09
CA ARG A 150 10.59 19.53 -17.07
C ARG A 150 10.47 18.65 -18.31
N ARG A 151 11.57 18.08 -18.81
CA ARG A 151 11.56 17.13 -19.94
C ARG A 151 10.88 15.81 -19.58
N LEU A 152 10.97 15.39 -18.33
CA LEU A 152 10.19 14.29 -17.78
C LEU A 152 8.74 14.69 -17.51
N GLY A 153 8.33 15.95 -17.73
CA GLY A 153 6.98 16.43 -17.42
C GLY A 153 6.68 16.44 -15.91
N LEU A 154 7.72 16.57 -15.08
CA LEU A 154 7.64 16.72 -13.63
C LEU A 154 7.85 18.18 -13.26
N ASP A 155 7.14 18.67 -12.24
CA ASP A 155 7.27 20.04 -11.75
C ASP A 155 8.51 20.19 -10.84
N PRO A 156 9.51 21.02 -11.19
CA PRO A 156 10.67 21.24 -10.33
C PRO A 156 10.37 21.87 -8.98
N ALA A 157 9.23 22.57 -8.84
CA ALA A 157 8.81 23.17 -7.58
C ALA A 157 7.98 22.22 -6.69
N GLY A 158 7.53 21.10 -7.24
CA GLY A 158 6.66 20.15 -6.55
C GLY A 158 7.40 19.21 -5.62
N THR A 159 6.63 18.51 -4.80
CA THR A 159 7.11 17.43 -3.94
C THR A 159 7.27 16.13 -4.74
N LEU A 160 8.36 15.40 -4.52
CA LEU A 160 8.71 14.17 -5.22
C LEU A 160 9.12 13.07 -4.23
N ARG A 161 8.76 11.82 -4.55
CA ARG A 161 9.29 10.61 -3.92
C ARG A 161 9.91 9.70 -4.98
N ALA A 162 11.07 9.12 -4.67
CA ALA A 162 11.65 8.06 -5.45
C ALA A 162 11.26 6.68 -4.86
N VAL A 163 11.04 5.69 -5.72
CA VAL A 163 10.86 4.29 -5.33
C VAL A 163 11.89 3.45 -6.05
N ALA A 164 12.68 2.68 -5.29
CA ALA A 164 13.63 1.72 -5.82
C ALA A 164 12.96 0.35 -5.91
N VAL A 165 12.89 -0.22 -7.09
CA VAL A 165 12.27 -1.52 -7.34
C VAL A 165 13.34 -2.51 -7.80
N THR A 166 13.34 -3.71 -7.22
CA THR A 166 14.17 -4.83 -7.68
C THR A 166 13.28 -6.05 -7.88
N CYS A 167 13.70 -6.92 -8.79
CA CYS A 167 13.12 -8.23 -9.02
C CYS A 167 14.11 -9.33 -8.57
N PRO A 168 13.72 -10.61 -8.62
CA PRO A 168 14.63 -11.74 -8.42
C PRO A 168 15.78 -11.72 -9.45
N GLU A 169 16.90 -12.33 -9.09
CA GLU A 169 18.10 -12.39 -9.93
C GLU A 169 17.80 -12.89 -11.35
N GLY A 170 18.35 -12.18 -12.35
CA GLY A 170 18.22 -12.52 -13.77
C GLY A 170 16.95 -12.02 -14.46
N ALA A 171 16.02 -11.39 -13.74
CA ALA A 171 14.85 -10.73 -14.33
C ALA A 171 15.10 -9.23 -14.57
N ASP A 172 14.38 -8.64 -15.53
CA ASP A 172 14.31 -7.18 -15.69
C ASP A 172 13.24 -6.61 -14.75
N ALA A 173 13.64 -5.65 -13.91
CA ALA A 173 12.74 -5.02 -12.95
C ALA A 173 11.79 -4.00 -13.61
N LEU A 174 12.12 -3.47 -14.80
CA LEU A 174 11.37 -2.38 -15.43
C LEU A 174 9.91 -2.76 -15.74
N PRO A 175 9.61 -3.89 -16.44
CA PRO A 175 8.22 -4.29 -16.68
C PRO A 175 7.44 -4.52 -15.39
N GLY A 176 8.11 -5.04 -14.35
CA GLY A 176 7.51 -5.31 -13.05
C GLY A 176 7.19 -4.02 -12.29
N ALA A 177 8.08 -3.04 -12.35
CA ALA A 177 7.88 -1.72 -11.77
C ALA A 177 6.73 -0.97 -12.46
N VAL A 178 6.63 -1.02 -13.80
CA VAL A 178 5.52 -0.44 -14.56
C VAL A 178 4.19 -1.06 -14.13
N ALA A 179 4.09 -2.39 -14.15
CA ALA A 179 2.87 -3.10 -13.75
C ALA A 179 2.48 -2.84 -12.28
N LEU A 180 3.48 -2.74 -11.40
CA LEU A 180 3.28 -2.41 -9.99
C LEU A 180 2.71 -0.98 -9.83
N CYS A 181 3.23 -0.01 -10.58
CA CYS A 181 2.73 1.37 -10.56
C CYS A 181 1.31 1.49 -11.11
N GLU A 182 1.02 0.80 -12.22
CA GLU A 182 -0.31 0.75 -12.83
C GLU A 182 -1.36 0.22 -11.86
N ARG A 183 -1.07 -0.93 -11.24
CA ARG A 183 -1.99 -1.58 -10.29
C ARG A 183 -2.13 -0.81 -8.99
N ALA A 184 -1.06 -0.16 -8.51
CA ALA A 184 -1.09 0.63 -7.29
C ALA A 184 -1.83 1.97 -7.48
N GLY A 185 -2.15 2.35 -8.72
CA GLY A 185 -2.85 3.60 -9.01
C GLY A 185 -2.07 4.83 -8.53
N LEU A 186 -0.74 4.80 -8.64
CA LEU A 186 0.10 5.88 -8.13
C LEU A 186 -0.31 7.23 -8.75
N PRO A 187 -0.37 8.31 -7.95
CA PRO A 187 -0.87 9.59 -8.41
C PRO A 187 -0.03 10.13 -9.57
N GLY A 188 -0.71 10.73 -10.56
CA GLY A 188 -0.14 11.60 -11.57
C GLY A 188 1.12 11.09 -12.29
N GLY A 189 0.98 10.13 -13.21
CA GLY A 189 1.99 9.87 -14.23
C GLY A 189 3.38 9.55 -13.66
N ALA A 190 3.50 8.50 -12.85
CA ALA A 190 4.81 8.05 -12.37
C ALA A 190 5.79 7.86 -13.54
N ARG A 191 7.06 8.25 -13.36
CA ARG A 191 8.12 8.06 -14.36
C ARG A 191 8.98 6.88 -13.96
N VAL A 192 9.04 5.87 -14.82
CA VAL A 192 9.74 4.62 -14.54
C VAL A 192 10.92 4.50 -15.48
N ALA A 193 12.12 4.24 -14.96
CA ALA A 193 13.29 3.96 -15.77
C ALA A 193 14.07 2.77 -15.20
N GLY A 194 14.78 2.05 -16.07
CA GLY A 194 15.73 1.02 -15.64
C GLY A 194 16.92 1.65 -14.91
N TRP A 195 17.45 0.96 -13.91
CA TRP A 195 18.62 1.37 -13.15
C TRP A 195 19.47 0.15 -12.76
N GLY A 196 20.50 -0.15 -13.54
CA GLY A 196 21.27 -1.39 -13.38
C GLY A 196 20.36 -2.62 -13.48
N ALA A 197 20.38 -3.49 -12.47
CA ALA A 197 19.48 -4.65 -12.36
C ALA A 197 18.09 -4.32 -11.78
N GLY A 198 17.86 -3.06 -11.39
CA GLY A 198 16.62 -2.58 -10.80
C GLY A 198 15.88 -1.58 -11.68
N ALA A 199 14.88 -0.93 -11.10
CA ALA A 199 14.18 0.19 -11.70
C ALA A 199 13.98 1.30 -10.66
N VAL A 200 13.88 2.53 -11.14
CA VAL A 200 13.53 3.70 -10.36
C VAL A 200 12.17 4.22 -10.81
N VAL A 201 11.33 4.57 -9.86
CA VAL A 201 10.05 5.24 -10.08
C VAL A 201 10.11 6.61 -9.43
N LEU A 202 9.85 7.67 -10.19
CA LEU A 202 9.63 9.01 -9.66
C LEU A 202 8.14 9.28 -9.59
N VAL A 203 7.65 9.61 -8.40
CA VAL A 203 6.24 9.89 -8.12
C VAL A 203 6.13 11.31 -7.60
N GLN A 204 5.30 12.12 -8.25
CA GLN A 204 4.91 13.43 -7.73
C GLN A 204 3.50 13.37 -7.17
N GLY A 205 3.35 13.93 -5.98
CA GLY A 205 2.06 14.12 -5.32
C GLY A 205 1.92 15.57 -4.89
N GLY A 206 0.70 15.97 -4.53
CA GLY A 206 0.49 17.25 -3.85
C GLY A 206 1.22 17.29 -2.50
N ASP A 207 1.40 18.49 -1.95
CA ASP A 207 2.00 18.63 -0.63
C ASP A 207 1.22 17.84 0.42
N GLY A 208 1.94 17.06 1.22
CA GLY A 208 1.35 16.14 2.21
C GLY A 208 0.75 14.85 1.62
N ALA A 209 1.00 14.54 0.35
CA ALA A 209 0.58 13.27 -0.24
C ALA A 209 1.11 12.09 0.59
N ALA A 210 0.19 11.16 0.90
CA ALA A 210 0.51 9.93 1.58
C ALA A 210 1.58 9.14 0.79
N SER A 211 2.42 8.42 1.52
CA SER A 211 3.42 7.54 0.92
C SER A 211 2.74 6.47 0.04
N PRO A 212 3.30 6.14 -1.14
CA PRO A 212 2.80 5.05 -1.98
C PRO A 212 2.99 3.67 -1.35
N CYS A 213 3.69 3.57 -0.20
CA CYS A 213 4.09 2.31 0.39
C CYS A 213 2.92 1.34 0.65
N GLU A 214 1.78 1.82 1.15
CA GLU A 214 0.63 0.95 1.43
C GLU A 214 -0.02 0.42 0.14
N ALA A 215 -0.20 1.28 -0.86
CA ALA A 215 -0.72 0.88 -2.17
C ALA A 215 0.17 -0.19 -2.83
N LEU A 216 1.50 -0.01 -2.78
CA LEU A 216 2.46 -0.99 -3.28
C LEU A 216 2.39 -2.32 -2.51
N ARG A 217 2.24 -2.28 -1.18
CA ARG A 217 2.07 -3.49 -0.36
C ARG A 217 0.80 -4.25 -0.73
N THR A 218 -0.32 -3.56 -0.89
CA THR A 218 -1.61 -4.16 -1.25
C THR A 218 -1.50 -4.94 -2.56
N VAL A 219 -0.94 -4.32 -3.61
CA VAL A 219 -0.75 -4.97 -4.91
C VAL A 219 0.12 -6.22 -4.82
N LEU A 220 1.22 -6.17 -4.06
CA LEU A 220 2.13 -7.30 -3.89
C LEU A 220 1.49 -8.45 -3.09
N CYS A 221 0.66 -8.13 -2.10
CA CYS A 221 -0.12 -9.13 -1.34
C CYS A 221 -1.20 -9.80 -2.21
N GLU A 222 -1.93 -9.04 -3.03
CA GLU A 222 -2.93 -9.58 -3.96
C GLU A 222 -2.32 -10.56 -4.98
N GLY A 223 -1.20 -10.17 -5.60
CA GLY A 223 -0.50 -11.02 -6.59
C GLY A 223 0.08 -12.31 -6.01
N ALA A 224 0.19 -12.42 -4.68
CA ALA A 224 0.59 -13.66 -4.03
C ALA A 224 -0.58 -14.65 -3.84
N GLY A 225 -1.81 -14.16 -3.67
CA GLY A 225 -3.02 -14.98 -3.52
C GLY A 225 -3.40 -15.74 -4.80
N GLU A 226 -3.15 -15.14 -5.97
CA GLU A 226 -3.39 -15.78 -7.28
C GLU A 226 -2.54 -17.06 -7.49
N ARG A 227 -1.40 -17.22 -6.78
CA ARG A 227 -0.57 -18.43 -6.85
C ARG A 227 -1.24 -19.67 -6.26
N VAL A 228 -2.11 -19.51 -5.27
CA VAL A 228 -2.71 -20.65 -4.56
C VAL A 228 -3.84 -21.27 -5.39
N GLY A 229 -4.45 -20.49 -6.30
CA GLY A 229 -5.54 -20.93 -7.17
C GLY A 229 -5.12 -21.72 -8.41
N GLU A 230 -3.92 -21.47 -8.98
CA GLU A 230 -3.46 -22.15 -10.20
C GLU A 230 -2.78 -23.52 -9.95
N GLY A 231 -2.52 -23.88 -8.69
CA GLY A 231 -1.87 -25.15 -8.32
C GLY A 231 -2.81 -26.31 -7.94
N ALA A 232 -4.12 -26.06 -7.86
CA ALA A 232 -5.11 -27.05 -7.42
C ALA A 232 -5.96 -27.54 -8.60
N GLY A 233 -5.38 -28.33 -9.52
CA GLY A 233 -6.10 -28.74 -10.72
C GLY A 233 -5.46 -29.82 -11.59
N SER A 234 -4.90 -30.89 -11.02
CA SER A 234 -4.78 -32.17 -11.75
C SER A 234 -4.49 -33.35 -10.80
N GLY A 235 -5.50 -33.72 -10.01
CA GLY A 235 -5.52 -35.01 -9.31
C GLY A 235 -6.52 -35.94 -9.99
N THR A 236 -6.15 -36.49 -11.15
CA THR A 236 -6.96 -37.52 -11.82
C THR A 236 -6.94 -38.78 -10.97
N ARG A 237 -8.10 -39.12 -10.39
CA ARG A 237 -8.33 -40.38 -9.69
C ARG A 237 -8.29 -41.51 -10.72
N GLY A 238 -7.25 -42.34 -10.67
CA GLY A 238 -7.25 -43.64 -11.33
C GLY A 238 -7.90 -44.66 -10.39
N SER A 239 -9.16 -45.04 -10.66
CA SER A 239 -9.71 -46.28 -10.11
C SER A 239 -9.60 -47.37 -11.17
N ALA A 240 -8.90 -48.44 -10.81
CA ALA A 240 -8.85 -49.68 -11.56
C ALA A 240 -10.25 -50.30 -11.71
N GLY A 241 -10.54 -50.83 -12.90
CA GLY A 241 -11.75 -51.58 -13.21
C GLY A 241 -11.56 -52.33 -14.52
N SER A 242 -11.32 -53.64 -14.40
CA SER A 242 -11.16 -54.63 -15.45
C SER A 242 -12.36 -54.74 -16.41
N GLY A 243 -12.11 -55.04 -17.69
CA GLY A 243 -13.18 -55.48 -18.59
C GLY A 243 -12.73 -55.67 -20.03
N SER A 244 -12.38 -56.91 -20.37
CA SER A 244 -12.17 -57.44 -21.72
C SER A 244 -13.45 -57.38 -22.58
N GLY A 245 -13.33 -57.10 -23.88
CA GLY A 245 -14.42 -57.34 -24.85
C GLY A 245 -14.23 -56.65 -26.20
N ALA A 246 -13.99 -57.45 -27.23
CA ALA A 246 -13.73 -57.07 -28.62
C ALA A 246 -14.93 -56.46 -29.36
N ALA A 247 -14.68 -55.55 -30.31
CA ALA A 247 -15.37 -55.49 -31.60
C ALA A 247 -14.62 -54.57 -32.59
N ARG A 248 -14.85 -54.83 -33.87
CA ARG A 248 -14.00 -54.59 -35.04
C ARG A 248 -14.79 -53.80 -36.10
N TRP A 249 -14.06 -53.17 -37.03
CA TRP A 249 -14.48 -52.60 -38.33
C TRP A 249 -15.06 -51.17 -38.30
N VAL A 250 -14.81 -50.25 -39.24
CA VAL A 250 -13.75 -50.04 -40.25
C VAL A 250 -13.88 -48.62 -40.80
N GLY A 251 -12.75 -48.02 -41.21
CA GLY A 251 -12.61 -47.16 -42.40
C GLY A 251 -13.33 -45.81 -42.46
N ARG A 252 -12.55 -44.73 -42.40
CA ARG A 252 -12.45 -43.78 -43.54
C ARG A 252 -11.15 -42.98 -43.47
N GLU A 253 -10.51 -42.88 -44.63
CA GLU A 253 -9.23 -42.25 -44.94
C GLU A 253 -9.20 -40.72 -44.84
N PRO A 254 -7.99 -40.10 -44.93
CA PRO A 254 -7.69 -38.74 -44.51
C PRO A 254 -7.59 -37.73 -45.67
N GLY A 255 -7.61 -36.45 -45.30
CA GLY A 255 -6.78 -35.43 -45.97
C GLY A 255 -7.49 -34.51 -46.96
N SER A 256 -7.61 -33.23 -46.59
CA SER A 256 -7.08 -32.10 -47.38
C SER A 256 -7.50 -30.78 -46.72
N GLY A 257 -6.51 -30.07 -46.17
CA GLY A 257 -6.70 -28.78 -45.52
C GLY A 257 -5.34 -28.13 -45.27
N GLY A 258 -4.68 -27.79 -46.38
CA GLY A 258 -3.44 -27.02 -46.40
C GLY A 258 -3.59 -25.60 -45.83
N PRO A 259 -2.47 -24.91 -45.65
CA PRO A 259 -2.23 -23.98 -44.55
C PRO A 259 -2.57 -22.53 -44.93
N TYR A 260 -2.44 -21.64 -43.94
CA TYR A 260 -2.61 -20.17 -43.96
C TYR A 260 -3.89 -19.66 -43.30
N GLY A 261 -3.77 -19.55 -41.97
CA GLY A 261 -4.72 -18.88 -41.11
C GLY A 261 -4.26 -18.95 -39.65
N ARG A 262 -2.98 -18.66 -39.38
CA ARG A 262 -2.57 -18.36 -38.00
C ARG A 262 -3.18 -17.02 -37.65
N THR A 263 -4.39 -17.05 -37.10
CA THR A 263 -4.82 -16.04 -36.15
C THR A 263 -3.76 -16.04 -35.06
N VAL A 264 -2.84 -15.08 -35.16
CA VAL A 264 -1.95 -14.71 -34.06
C VAL A 264 -2.90 -14.30 -32.94
N GLY A 265 -3.20 -15.24 -32.06
CA GLY A 265 -3.88 -14.95 -30.82
C GLY A 265 -3.10 -13.81 -30.19
N ARG A 266 -3.75 -12.65 -30.07
CA ARG A 266 -3.26 -11.52 -29.30
C ARG A 266 -2.87 -12.07 -27.93
N ARG A 267 -1.58 -12.38 -27.74
CA ARG A 267 -1.02 -12.56 -26.41
C ARG A 267 -1.30 -11.24 -25.72
N ARG A 268 -2.15 -11.29 -24.68
CA ARG A 268 -2.19 -10.21 -23.70
C ARG A 268 -0.72 -9.94 -23.30
N PRO A 269 -0.23 -8.69 -23.37
CA PRO A 269 1.11 -8.39 -22.89
C PRO A 269 1.24 -8.96 -21.48
N GLY A 270 2.32 -9.73 -21.27
CA GLY A 270 2.42 -10.73 -20.22
C GLY A 270 2.11 -10.15 -18.86
N ALA A 271 1.32 -10.90 -18.06
CA ALA A 271 1.24 -10.68 -16.63
C ALA A 271 2.67 -10.76 -16.08
N VAL A 272 3.32 -9.62 -15.92
CA VAL A 272 4.63 -9.56 -15.28
C VAL A 272 4.38 -10.06 -13.87
N ARG A 273 4.88 -11.27 -13.59
CA ARG A 273 4.68 -11.91 -12.31
C ARG A 273 5.30 -11.00 -11.26
N ALA A 274 4.48 -10.42 -10.38
CA ALA A 274 4.90 -9.63 -9.23
C ALA A 274 5.72 -10.47 -8.19
N ALA A 275 6.19 -11.66 -8.59
CA ALA A 275 6.86 -12.61 -7.75
C ALA A 275 8.27 -12.17 -7.42
N GLY A 276 8.50 -11.95 -6.12
CA GLY A 276 9.78 -11.52 -5.59
C GLY A 276 10.17 -10.09 -5.96
N LEU A 277 9.24 -9.28 -6.48
CA LEU A 277 9.43 -7.83 -6.55
C LEU A 277 9.55 -7.28 -5.13
N ARG A 278 10.53 -6.41 -4.93
CA ARG A 278 10.70 -5.65 -3.70
C ARG A 278 10.82 -4.18 -4.01
N ALA A 279 10.32 -3.33 -3.11
CA ALA A 279 10.31 -1.88 -3.29
C ALA A 279 10.76 -1.14 -2.01
N GLY A 280 11.68 -0.19 -2.16
CA GLY A 280 12.02 0.78 -1.12
C GLY A 280 11.46 2.14 -1.51
N VAL A 281 10.72 2.80 -0.62
CA VAL A 281 10.14 4.13 -0.84
C VAL A 281 10.97 5.16 -0.09
N GLY A 282 11.41 6.20 -0.79
CA GLY A 282 12.11 7.34 -0.21
C GLY A 282 11.18 8.37 0.42
N GLY A 283 11.75 9.29 1.19
CA GLY A 283 11.06 10.42 1.79
C GLY A 283 10.51 11.40 0.74
N ALA A 284 9.51 12.19 1.14
CA ALA A 284 9.02 13.31 0.34
C ALA A 284 10.01 14.47 0.42
N VAL A 285 10.50 14.91 -0.73
CA VAL A 285 11.49 15.98 -0.84
C VAL A 285 11.08 16.95 -1.96
N SER A 286 11.73 18.11 -2.04
CA SER A 286 11.64 18.95 -3.24
C SER A 286 12.06 18.13 -4.47
N ALA A 287 11.39 18.29 -5.61
CA ALA A 287 11.77 17.57 -6.83
C ALA A 287 13.24 17.80 -7.24
N LEU A 288 13.83 18.95 -6.89
CA LEU A 288 15.25 19.20 -7.11
C LEU A 288 16.14 18.31 -6.23
N GLU A 289 15.68 17.88 -5.06
CA GLU A 289 16.39 16.99 -4.13
C GLU A 289 16.10 15.50 -4.39
N ALA A 290 15.60 15.14 -5.57
CA ALA A 290 15.24 13.76 -5.93
C ALA A 290 16.35 12.73 -5.63
N GLY A 291 17.63 13.12 -5.78
CA GLY A 291 18.78 12.27 -5.39
C GLY A 291 18.78 11.85 -3.92
N ALA A 292 18.33 12.71 -3.00
CA ALA A 292 18.19 12.36 -1.59
C ALA A 292 17.09 11.32 -1.38
N SER A 293 15.91 11.52 -1.97
CA SER A 293 14.81 10.54 -1.90
C SER A 293 15.23 9.20 -2.54
N TRP A 294 16.01 9.23 -3.61
CA TRP A 294 16.57 8.02 -4.23
C TRP A 294 17.54 7.27 -3.30
N ALA A 295 18.47 7.98 -2.65
CA ALA A 295 19.37 7.37 -1.67
C ALA A 295 18.59 6.74 -0.50
N GLN A 296 17.55 7.42 -0.03
CA GLN A 296 16.63 6.93 1.00
C GLN A 296 15.87 5.68 0.54
N ALA A 297 15.31 5.68 -0.67
CA ALA A 297 14.61 4.56 -1.28
C ALA A 297 15.50 3.31 -1.40
N ARG A 298 16.75 3.47 -1.88
CA ARG A 298 17.74 2.39 -1.92
C ARG A 298 18.07 1.84 -0.53
N THR A 299 18.08 2.69 0.49
CA THR A 299 18.29 2.27 1.89
C THR A 299 17.12 1.45 2.39
N ALA A 300 15.90 1.97 2.22
CA ALA A 300 14.67 1.28 2.61
C ALA A 300 14.57 -0.09 1.93
N LEU A 301 14.94 -0.19 0.66
CA LEU A 301 14.94 -1.45 -0.08
C LEU A 301 15.76 -2.54 0.61
N ARG A 302 16.88 -2.20 1.28
CA ARG A 302 17.72 -3.19 1.99
C ARG A 302 17.04 -3.80 3.22
N PHE A 303 15.96 -3.20 3.72
CA PHE A 303 15.14 -3.74 4.82
C PHE A 303 14.04 -4.69 4.34
N THR A 304 13.92 -4.94 3.03
CA THR A 304 12.85 -5.75 2.44
C THR A 304 13.28 -7.20 2.17
N VAL A 305 12.31 -8.12 2.23
CA VAL A 305 12.48 -9.53 1.85
C VAL A 305 11.42 -9.91 0.80
N PRO A 306 11.72 -10.85 -0.12
CA PRO A 306 10.80 -11.16 -1.22
C PRO A 306 9.55 -11.92 -0.76
N ASP A 307 9.60 -12.58 0.40
CA ASP A 307 8.49 -13.30 1.02
C ASP A 307 8.62 -13.18 2.55
N PRO A 308 7.52 -12.91 3.30
CA PRO A 308 6.14 -12.70 2.81
C PRO A 308 5.97 -11.37 2.06
N PRO A 309 4.99 -11.24 1.13
CA PRO A 309 4.81 -10.05 0.28
C PRO A 309 4.65 -8.73 1.05
N TYR A 310 4.08 -8.79 2.25
CA TYR A 310 3.95 -7.62 3.13
C TYR A 310 5.32 -6.99 3.47
N GLU A 311 6.37 -7.81 3.57
CA GLU A 311 7.74 -7.38 3.89
C GLU A 311 8.57 -7.04 2.66
N ALA A 312 7.98 -7.12 1.47
CA ALA A 312 8.62 -6.76 0.21
C ALA A 312 8.65 -5.24 -0.02
N VAL A 313 7.94 -4.45 0.79
CA VAL A 313 7.95 -2.99 0.70
C VAL A 313 8.35 -2.35 2.03
N ALA A 314 9.31 -1.43 1.97
CA ALA A 314 9.72 -0.61 3.11
C ALA A 314 9.64 0.87 2.75
N ASP A 315 9.23 1.68 3.71
CA ASP A 315 9.18 3.13 3.61
C ASP A 315 10.25 3.73 4.51
N HIS A 316 11.11 4.57 3.93
CA HIS A 316 12.19 5.23 4.65
C HIS A 316 11.66 6.06 5.84
N ASP A 317 10.59 6.82 5.66
CA ASP A 317 10.04 7.68 6.72
C ASP A 317 9.47 6.84 7.87
N ALA A 318 8.92 5.65 7.55
CA ALA A 318 8.36 4.73 8.54
C ALA A 318 9.44 3.90 9.29
N LEU A 319 10.66 3.76 8.75
CA LEU A 319 11.75 3.06 9.42
C LEU A 319 12.31 3.85 10.61
N GLY A 320 12.18 5.19 10.60
CA GLY A 320 12.66 6.05 11.68
C GLY A 320 14.15 5.81 11.99
N PRO A 321 14.57 5.86 13.28
CA PRO A 321 15.98 5.74 13.67
C PRO A 321 16.65 4.40 13.30
N VAL A 322 15.87 3.33 13.06
CA VAL A 322 16.41 2.02 12.66
C VAL A 322 17.15 2.10 11.31
N VAL A 323 16.85 3.09 10.47
CA VAL A 323 17.52 3.27 9.19
C VAL A 323 19.04 3.44 9.34
N LEU A 324 19.52 3.99 10.46
CA LEU A 324 20.94 4.17 10.77
C LEU A 324 21.69 2.83 10.88
N LEU A 325 20.99 1.72 11.13
CA LEU A 325 21.60 0.39 11.09
C LEU A 325 22.15 0.06 9.70
N ALA A 326 21.61 0.66 8.64
CA ALA A 326 22.08 0.48 7.27
C ALA A 326 23.47 1.08 7.01
N ASP A 327 23.94 1.98 7.87
CA ASP A 327 25.29 2.57 7.81
C ASP A 327 26.35 1.64 8.42
N VAL A 328 25.92 0.63 9.19
CA VAL A 328 26.81 -0.39 9.73
C VAL A 328 27.22 -1.36 8.61
N PRO A 329 28.53 -1.58 8.36
CA PRO A 329 28.98 -2.50 7.32
C PRO A 329 28.44 -3.92 7.54
N GLY A 330 28.02 -4.59 6.47
CA GLY A 330 27.37 -5.91 6.54
C GLY A 330 28.25 -6.96 7.20
N ARG A 331 29.58 -6.88 7.04
CA ARG A 331 30.55 -7.72 7.75
C ARG A 331 30.42 -7.63 9.28
N ARG A 332 30.26 -6.42 9.83
CA ARG A 332 30.11 -6.20 11.29
C ARG A 332 28.76 -6.70 11.78
N LEU A 333 27.72 -6.58 10.97
CA LEU A 333 26.41 -7.16 11.27
C LEU A 333 26.50 -8.69 11.33
N ARG A 334 27.20 -9.33 10.38
CA ARG A 334 27.40 -10.79 10.35
C ARG A 334 28.21 -11.34 11.52
N GLU A 335 29.04 -10.53 12.19
CA GLU A 335 29.78 -10.95 13.39
C GLU A 335 28.88 -11.07 14.64
N ARG A 336 27.73 -10.38 14.66
CA ARG A 336 26.78 -10.42 15.79
C ARG A 336 26.18 -11.81 15.95
N ALA A 337 26.16 -12.31 17.19
CA ALA A 337 25.68 -13.65 17.52
C ALA A 337 24.23 -13.87 17.07
N GLU A 338 23.37 -12.87 17.25
CA GLU A 338 21.95 -12.93 16.90
C GLU A 338 21.75 -13.00 15.37
N VAL A 339 22.58 -12.29 14.60
CA VAL A 339 22.53 -12.29 13.13
C VAL A 339 23.03 -13.63 12.58
N ARG A 340 24.11 -14.20 13.17
CA ARG A 340 24.58 -15.55 12.84
C ARG A 340 23.53 -16.60 13.14
N ALA A 341 22.89 -16.53 14.30
CA ALA A 341 21.80 -17.44 14.66
C ALA A 341 20.63 -17.39 13.68
N LEU A 342 20.24 -16.18 13.22
CA LEU A 342 19.20 -16.04 12.18
C LEU A 342 19.67 -16.56 10.82
N ALA A 343 20.93 -16.35 10.45
CA ALA A 343 21.48 -16.90 9.20
C ALA A 343 21.53 -18.43 9.22
N GLU A 344 22.04 -19.03 10.29
CA GLU A 344 22.04 -20.49 10.49
C GLU A 344 20.62 -21.04 10.51
N LEU A 345 19.68 -20.35 11.17
CA LEU A 345 18.28 -20.73 11.18
C LEU A 345 17.67 -20.68 9.78
N ALA A 346 18.01 -19.69 8.95
CA ALA A 346 17.49 -19.54 7.59
C ALA A 346 17.85 -20.73 6.68
N GLU A 347 19.03 -21.30 6.86
CA GLU A 347 19.53 -22.45 6.09
C GLU A 347 18.91 -23.79 6.52
N GLN A 348 18.32 -23.87 7.71
CA GLN A 348 17.68 -25.09 8.18
C GLN A 348 16.34 -25.35 7.44
N PRO A 349 15.90 -26.62 7.34
CA PRO A 349 14.57 -26.94 6.82
C PRO A 349 13.45 -26.18 7.55
N GLY A 350 12.64 -25.46 6.78
CA GLY A 350 11.55 -24.60 7.29
C GLY A 350 12.02 -23.31 7.99
N GLY A 351 13.32 -23.04 8.01
CA GLY A 351 13.97 -21.90 8.67
C GLY A 351 13.44 -20.54 8.25
N ARG A 352 13.32 -20.31 6.94
CA ARG A 352 12.72 -19.09 6.37
C ARG A 352 11.30 -18.85 6.90
N GLY A 353 10.52 -19.92 7.06
CA GLY A 353 9.17 -19.85 7.63
C GLY A 353 9.16 -19.50 9.13
N VAL A 354 10.22 -19.82 9.87
CA VAL A 354 10.42 -19.40 11.26
C VAL A 354 10.74 -17.92 11.33
N ILE A 355 11.66 -17.44 10.49
CA ILE A 355 12.03 -16.02 10.40
C ILE A 355 10.83 -15.17 10.01
N ALA A 356 10.02 -15.62 9.05
CA ALA A 356 8.77 -14.95 8.67
C ALA A 356 7.76 -14.89 9.83
N ALA A 357 7.64 -15.97 10.63
CA ALA A 357 6.79 -15.98 11.82
C ALA A 357 7.29 -15.00 12.89
N LEU A 358 8.60 -14.95 13.13
CA LEU A 358 9.23 -14.00 14.04
C LEU A 358 8.95 -12.56 13.61
N ALA A 359 9.18 -12.24 12.34
CA ALA A 359 8.97 -10.89 11.80
C ALA A 359 7.49 -10.46 11.86
N ALA A 360 6.56 -11.37 11.55
CA ALA A 360 5.12 -11.12 11.68
C ALA A 360 4.71 -10.89 13.16
N PHE A 361 5.28 -11.65 14.09
CA PHE A 361 5.00 -11.50 15.51
C PHE A 361 5.58 -10.20 16.08
N CYS A 362 6.83 -9.86 15.77
CA CYS A 362 7.44 -8.62 16.26
C CYS A 362 6.71 -7.38 15.72
N ARG A 363 6.13 -7.45 14.50
CA ARG A 363 5.30 -6.38 13.94
C ARG A 363 3.93 -6.26 14.61
N THR A 364 3.25 -7.37 14.86
CA THR A 364 1.84 -7.35 15.31
C THR A 364 1.69 -7.43 16.83
N GLY A 365 2.71 -7.92 17.54
CA GLY A 365 2.64 -8.27 18.95
C GLY A 365 1.64 -9.38 19.29
N SER A 366 1.06 -10.05 18.28
CA SER A 366 -0.07 -10.98 18.45
C SER A 366 0.10 -12.24 17.61
N LEU A 367 0.01 -13.40 18.27
CA LEU A 367 0.03 -14.70 17.59
C LEU A 367 -1.10 -14.83 16.56
N ARG A 368 -2.30 -14.34 16.89
CA ARG A 368 -3.48 -14.45 16.03
C ARG A 368 -3.33 -13.58 14.78
N GLN A 369 -2.84 -12.35 14.93
CA GLN A 369 -2.64 -11.45 13.79
C GLN A 369 -1.46 -11.91 12.92
N ALA A 370 -0.36 -12.38 13.54
CA ALA A 370 0.74 -12.99 12.81
C ALA A 370 0.31 -14.23 12.01
N ALA A 371 -0.51 -15.09 12.61
CA ALA A 371 -1.07 -16.27 11.94
C ALA A 371 -2.00 -15.91 10.78
N ALA A 372 -2.89 -14.92 10.96
CA ALA A 372 -3.76 -14.42 9.91
C ALA A 372 -2.96 -13.86 8.72
N GLY A 373 -1.94 -13.02 9.00
CA GLY A 373 -1.10 -12.41 7.95
C GLY A 373 -0.18 -13.38 7.22
N LEU A 374 0.08 -14.57 7.80
CA LEU A 374 0.86 -15.64 7.16
C LEU A 374 -0.01 -16.76 6.58
N HIS A 375 -1.34 -16.66 6.72
CA HIS A 375 -2.28 -17.73 6.37
C HIS A 375 -1.95 -19.07 7.05
N LEU A 376 -1.57 -19.03 8.33
CA LEU A 376 -1.24 -20.19 9.14
C LEU A 376 -2.19 -20.35 10.32
N HIS A 377 -2.22 -21.55 10.89
CA HIS A 377 -2.84 -21.75 12.19
C HIS A 377 -1.97 -21.14 13.30
N HIS A 378 -2.60 -20.59 14.34
CA HIS A 378 -1.90 -19.94 15.45
C HIS A 378 -0.94 -20.89 16.19
N SER A 379 -1.27 -22.19 16.31
CA SER A 379 -0.36 -23.19 16.90
C SER A 379 0.92 -23.40 16.07
N SER A 380 0.81 -23.33 14.74
CA SER A 380 1.98 -23.42 13.84
C SER A 380 2.89 -22.20 13.99
N VAL A 381 2.32 -21.01 14.16
CA VAL A 381 3.09 -19.79 14.47
C VAL A 381 3.77 -19.92 15.84
N ALA A 382 3.04 -20.35 16.87
CA ALA A 382 3.60 -20.54 18.20
C ALA A 382 4.80 -21.52 18.19
N ALA A 383 4.67 -22.67 17.53
CA ALA A 383 5.75 -23.65 17.42
C ALA A 383 6.99 -23.08 16.70
N ARG A 384 6.79 -22.26 15.66
CA ARG A 384 7.88 -21.55 14.96
C ARG A 384 8.55 -20.53 15.87
N LEU A 385 7.78 -19.73 16.62
CA LEU A 385 8.34 -18.75 17.55
C LEU A 385 9.15 -19.41 18.66
N THR A 386 8.72 -20.56 19.21
CA THR A 386 9.53 -21.32 20.17
C THR A 386 10.88 -21.76 19.57
N ARG A 387 10.92 -22.11 18.28
CA ARG A 387 12.18 -22.40 17.59
C ARG A 387 13.05 -21.16 17.42
N ALA A 388 12.45 -20.00 17.12
CA ALA A 388 13.16 -18.72 17.06
C ALA A 388 13.74 -18.32 18.43
N GLU A 389 12.98 -18.48 19.52
CA GLU A 389 13.41 -18.21 20.89
C GLU A 389 14.62 -19.06 21.29
N ARG A 390 14.61 -20.35 20.95
CA ARG A 390 15.76 -21.24 21.19
C ARG A 390 16.99 -20.83 20.38
N ALA A 391 16.82 -20.44 19.13
CA ALA A 391 17.93 -20.02 18.27
C ALA A 391 18.55 -18.70 18.75
N LEU A 392 17.72 -17.74 19.18
CA LEU A 392 18.17 -16.43 19.62
C LEU A 392 18.60 -16.39 21.10
N GLY A 393 18.19 -17.36 21.90
CA GLY A 393 18.36 -17.33 23.36
C GLY A 393 17.54 -16.22 24.04
N ARG A 394 16.38 -15.87 23.47
CA ARG A 394 15.53 -14.74 23.86
C ARG A 394 14.10 -15.20 24.14
N ARG A 395 13.38 -14.49 25.01
CA ARG A 395 11.94 -14.74 25.27
C ARG A 395 11.10 -13.64 24.64
N LEU A 396 10.32 -13.97 23.61
CA LEU A 396 9.56 -12.97 22.84
C LEU A 396 8.36 -12.39 23.60
N GLY A 397 8.00 -12.99 24.74
CA GLY A 397 7.05 -12.42 25.69
C GLY A 397 7.59 -11.21 26.44
N ASP A 398 8.92 -11.07 26.57
CA ASP A 398 9.55 -9.90 27.17
C ASP A 398 9.69 -8.77 26.12
N PRO A 399 9.24 -7.53 26.42
CA PRO A 399 9.29 -6.43 25.47
C PRO A 399 10.70 -6.06 24.99
N GLN A 400 11.72 -6.16 25.84
CA GLN A 400 13.10 -5.83 25.50
C GLN A 400 13.70 -6.89 24.59
N ASP A 401 13.50 -8.16 24.91
CA ASP A 401 13.93 -9.29 24.08
C ASP A 401 13.24 -9.28 22.71
N ARG A 402 11.94 -8.93 22.66
CA ARG A 402 11.21 -8.78 21.40
C ARG A 402 11.75 -7.62 20.55
N PHE A 403 12.09 -6.49 21.17
CA PHE A 403 12.72 -5.37 20.47
C PHE A 403 14.10 -5.74 19.93
N ALA A 404 14.92 -6.43 20.74
CA ALA A 404 16.21 -6.95 20.32
C ALA A 404 16.08 -7.95 19.15
N ALA A 405 15.08 -8.83 19.16
CA ALA A 405 14.78 -9.73 18.06
C ALA A 405 14.39 -8.98 16.78
N GLN A 406 13.61 -7.90 16.89
CA GLN A 406 13.27 -7.04 15.75
C GLN A 406 14.52 -6.38 15.15
N LEU A 407 15.44 -5.88 15.99
CA LEU A 407 16.71 -5.33 15.51
C LEU A 407 17.58 -6.41 14.85
N ALA A 408 17.63 -7.62 15.39
CA ALA A 408 18.34 -8.74 14.80
C ALA A 408 17.79 -9.11 13.41
N LEU A 409 16.47 -9.08 13.22
CA LEU A 409 15.84 -9.27 11.91
C LEU A 409 16.29 -8.21 10.89
N TYR A 410 16.28 -6.93 11.27
CA TYR A 410 16.75 -5.87 10.40
C TYR A 410 18.24 -6.00 10.08
N ALA A 411 19.07 -6.28 11.07
CA ALA A 411 20.49 -6.54 10.89
C ALA A 411 20.74 -7.72 9.94
N HIS A 412 19.97 -8.80 10.06
CA HIS A 412 20.06 -9.97 9.19
C HIS A 412 19.69 -9.65 7.73
N ARG A 413 18.64 -8.86 7.50
CA ARG A 413 18.28 -8.39 6.14
C ARG A 413 19.37 -7.50 5.54
N LEU A 414 19.90 -6.56 6.33
CA LEU A 414 20.98 -5.68 5.89
C LEU A 414 22.30 -6.41 5.60
N ALA A 415 22.57 -7.50 6.35
CA ALA A 415 23.74 -8.35 6.18
C ALA A 415 23.70 -9.26 4.93
N THR A 416 22.50 -9.50 4.41
CA THR A 416 22.25 -10.35 3.23
C THR A 416 21.91 -9.56 1.97
N ALA A 417 21.45 -8.31 2.12
CA ALA A 417 21.28 -7.39 1.01
C ALA A 417 22.64 -6.99 0.41
N PRO A 418 22.74 -6.80 -0.92
CA PRO A 418 23.95 -6.29 -1.54
C PRO A 418 24.31 -4.91 -0.97
N GLU A 419 25.61 -4.69 -0.71
CA GLU A 419 26.13 -3.39 -0.31
C GLU A 419 26.06 -2.39 -1.49
N ARG A 420 26.01 -1.09 -1.15
CA ARG A 420 25.63 0.00 -2.06
C ARG A 420 26.54 0.21 -3.25
#